data_AF-U4U854-F1
#
_entry.id   AF-U4U854-F1
#
_cell.length_a   1.000
_cell.length_b   1.000
_cell.length_c   1.000
_cell.angle_alpha   90.00
_cell.angle_beta   90.00
_cell.angle_gamma   90.00
#
_symmetry.space_group_name_H-M   'P 1'
#
loop_
_entity.id
_entity.type
_entity.pdbx_description
1 polymer ?
#
loop_
_entity_poly.entity_id
_entity_poly.type
_entity_poly.pdbx_seq_one_letter_code
_entity_poly.pdbx_strand_id
1 'polypeptide(L)'
;MLQRKHMPMSEEMFHTPRYLSWRKMHLSRAKLKASSKTSALLSGFAMVAMVELQLNNESAIPSPILVIFAVITTLLVAVHMLALMISTCILPNIETVCSLDSISLVDESPHERLHWYIEIAWAFSTLLGLLLFLAEIAIICWLKFYNVNTTAAWSATVVLVPILFVFLAFAIHFYRSLVAHKYEISMKELKRMNDQIGDVTGNKLFSDEPPHHVQVV
;
A
#
# COMPACT_ATOMS: atom_id res chain seq x y z
N MET A 1 4.71 -56.49 4.20
CA MET A 1 5.39 -55.53 5.10
C MET A 1 5.81 -54.31 4.27
N LEU A 2 5.11 -53.19 4.42
CA LEU A 2 5.37 -51.94 3.70
C LEU A 2 6.62 -51.27 4.29
N GLN A 3 7.72 -51.26 3.54
CA GLN A 3 8.89 -50.47 3.89
C GLN A 3 8.53 -48.99 3.66
N ARG A 4 8.21 -48.28 4.74
CA ARG A 4 8.09 -46.81 4.74
C ARG A 4 9.49 -46.27 4.43
N LYS A 5 9.75 -46.01 3.14
CA LYS A 5 10.99 -45.39 2.66
C LYS A 5 11.07 -44.01 3.32
N HIS A 6 11.88 -43.92 4.37
CA HIS A 6 12.25 -42.66 5.00
C HIS A 6 12.91 -41.83 3.89
N MET A 7 12.18 -40.83 3.42
CA MET A 7 12.69 -39.86 2.45
C MET A 7 13.73 -39.05 3.22
N PRO A 8 15.03 -39.14 2.91
CA PRO A 8 16.01 -38.29 3.55
C PRO A 8 15.61 -36.86 3.21
N MET A 9 15.29 -36.08 4.24
CA MET A 9 15.15 -34.63 4.13
C MET A 9 16.55 -34.10 3.86
N SER A 10 16.94 -34.15 2.59
CA SER A 10 18.27 -33.83 2.11
C SER A 10 18.61 -32.41 2.54
N GLU A 11 19.69 -32.31 3.31
CA GLU A 11 20.29 -31.13 3.93
C GLU A 11 20.80 -30.07 2.93
N GLU A 12 20.37 -30.12 1.66
CA GLU A 12 20.63 -29.10 0.64
C GLU A 12 19.42 -28.17 0.39
N MET A 13 18.38 -28.25 1.22
CA MET A 13 17.30 -27.25 1.27
C MET A 13 17.75 -25.93 1.94
N PHE A 14 19.01 -25.53 1.71
CA PHE A 14 19.67 -24.35 2.29
C PHE A 14 20.29 -23.45 1.22
N HIS A 15 19.64 -23.32 0.07
CA HIS A 15 19.82 -22.10 -0.71
C HIS A 15 19.06 -20.97 0.01
N THR A 16 19.82 -20.18 0.76
CA THR A 16 19.42 -18.95 1.49
C THR A 16 18.35 -18.09 0.79
N PRO A 17 18.32 -17.94 -0.56
CA PRO A 17 17.28 -17.17 -1.25
C PRO A 17 15.89 -17.84 -1.25
N ARG A 18 15.83 -19.17 -1.41
CA ARG A 18 14.58 -19.93 -1.60
C ARG A 18 13.79 -20.09 -0.30
N TYR A 19 14.50 -20.25 0.81
CA TYR A 19 13.89 -20.21 2.14
C TYR A 19 13.33 -18.81 2.48
N LEU A 20 14.05 -17.75 2.08
CA LEU A 20 13.60 -16.38 2.29
C LEU A 20 12.37 -16.02 1.44
N SER A 21 12.32 -16.43 0.16
CA SER A 21 11.16 -16.21 -0.70
C SER A 21 9.92 -16.95 -0.17
N TRP A 22 10.08 -18.22 0.22
CA TRP A 22 9.02 -19.00 0.87
C TRP A 22 8.49 -18.32 2.14
N ARG A 23 9.37 -17.86 3.03
CA ARG A 23 8.97 -17.19 4.28
C ARG A 23 8.29 -15.84 4.02
N LYS A 24 8.80 -15.04 3.07
CA LYS A 24 8.18 -13.78 2.63
C LYS A 24 6.77 -14.01 2.09
N MET A 25 6.59 -15.03 1.25
CA MET A 25 5.30 -15.38 0.66
C MET A 25 4.27 -15.79 1.72
N HIS A 26 4.65 -16.67 2.65
CA HIS A 26 3.78 -17.07 3.77
C HIS A 26 3.38 -15.88 4.65
N LEU A 27 4.33 -14.99 4.93
CA LEU A 27 4.08 -13.78 5.70
C LEU A 27 3.12 -12.84 4.97
N SER A 28 3.29 -12.65 3.66
CA SER A 28 2.38 -11.82 2.85
C SER A 28 0.96 -12.41 2.82
N ARG A 29 0.82 -13.72 2.64
CA ARG A 29 -0.48 -14.42 2.76
C ARG A 29 -1.13 -14.22 4.13
N ALA A 30 -0.36 -14.30 5.21
CA ALA A 30 -0.86 -14.10 6.57
C ALA A 30 -1.27 -12.63 6.81
N LYS A 31 -0.45 -11.67 6.37
CA LYS A 31 -0.73 -10.23 6.38
C LYS A 31 -2.04 -9.90 5.70
N LEU A 32 -2.27 -10.39 4.47
CA LEU A 32 -3.48 -10.08 3.70
C LEU A 32 -4.74 -10.62 4.38
N LYS A 33 -4.69 -11.85 4.92
CA LYS A 33 -5.82 -12.44 5.66
C LYS A 33 -6.11 -11.67 6.95
N ALA A 34 -5.08 -11.28 7.67
CA ALA A 34 -5.23 -10.45 8.87
C ALA A 34 -5.82 -9.09 8.50
N SER A 35 -5.24 -8.41 7.52
CA SER A 35 -5.67 -7.11 7.02
C SER A 35 -7.12 -7.10 6.55
N SER A 36 -7.55 -8.16 5.87
CA SER A 36 -8.93 -8.27 5.39
C SER A 36 -9.91 -8.30 6.55
N LYS A 37 -9.65 -9.14 7.56
CA LYS A 37 -10.47 -9.23 8.77
C LYS A 37 -10.47 -7.94 9.58
N THR A 38 -9.30 -7.33 9.79
CA THR A 38 -9.19 -6.09 10.57
C THR A 38 -9.88 -4.93 9.88
N SER A 39 -9.70 -4.77 8.56
CA SER A 39 -10.37 -3.69 7.82
C SER A 39 -11.88 -3.84 7.83
N ALA A 40 -12.41 -5.07 7.64
CA ALA A 40 -13.86 -5.31 7.71
C ALA A 40 -14.43 -4.98 9.09
N LEU A 41 -13.74 -5.39 10.17
CA LEU A 41 -14.17 -5.10 11.54
C LEU A 41 -14.11 -3.60 11.87
N LEU A 42 -13.00 -2.93 11.57
CA LEU A 42 -12.82 -1.51 11.89
C LEU A 42 -13.82 -0.63 11.13
N SER A 43 -14.02 -0.87 9.83
CA SER A 43 -15.05 -0.15 9.06
C SER A 43 -16.46 -0.46 9.56
N GLY A 44 -16.76 -1.72 9.90
CA GLY A 44 -18.05 -2.10 10.47
C GLY A 44 -18.32 -1.40 11.80
N PHE A 45 -17.36 -1.40 12.73
CA PHE A 45 -17.51 -0.73 14.02
C PHE A 45 -17.63 0.79 13.87
N ALA A 46 -16.85 1.42 13.00
CA ALA A 46 -16.98 2.86 12.74
C ALA A 46 -18.34 3.21 12.14
N MET A 47 -18.82 2.41 11.17
CA MET A 47 -20.14 2.60 10.56
C MET A 47 -21.28 2.42 11.56
N VAL A 48 -21.21 1.40 12.43
CA VAL A 48 -22.18 1.18 13.51
C VAL A 48 -22.14 2.35 14.50
N ALA A 49 -20.96 2.79 14.92
CA ALA A 49 -20.82 3.90 15.85
C ALA A 49 -21.39 5.21 15.27
N MET A 50 -21.23 5.44 13.97
CA MET A 50 -21.83 6.59 13.27
C MET A 50 -23.36 6.54 13.31
N VAL A 51 -23.99 5.41 12.99
CA VAL A 51 -25.47 5.32 12.96
C VAL A 51 -26.09 5.31 14.35
N GLU A 52 -25.35 4.84 15.35
CA GLU A 52 -25.75 4.84 16.77
C GLU A 52 -25.42 6.16 17.49
N LEU A 53 -24.78 7.13 16.81
CA LEU A 53 -24.39 8.39 17.43
C LEU A 53 -25.60 9.29 17.65
N GLN A 54 -26.12 9.28 18.87
CA GLN A 54 -27.16 10.21 19.30
C GLN A 54 -26.57 11.49 19.88
N LEU A 55 -26.94 12.62 19.29
CA LEU A 55 -26.51 13.94 19.71
C LEU A 55 -27.61 14.59 20.55
N ASN A 56 -27.34 14.86 21.83
CA ASN A 56 -28.34 15.40 22.75
C ASN A 56 -28.81 16.83 22.39
N ASN A 57 -28.02 17.60 21.65
CA ASN A 57 -28.31 18.99 21.26
C ASN A 57 -27.66 19.32 19.90
N GLU A 58 -28.25 18.87 18.80
CA GLU A 58 -27.73 19.07 17.44
C GLU A 58 -27.57 20.55 17.06
N SER A 59 -28.48 21.41 17.52
CA SER A 59 -28.48 22.85 17.22
C SER A 59 -27.31 23.63 17.86
N ALA A 60 -26.66 23.06 18.88
CA ALA A 60 -25.52 23.68 19.55
C ALA A 60 -24.17 23.27 18.94
N ILE A 61 -24.14 22.24 18.09
CA ILE A 61 -22.91 21.74 17.48
C ILE A 61 -22.63 22.55 16.20
N PRO A 62 -21.47 23.18 16.07
CA PRO A 62 -21.16 24.00 14.91
C PRO A 62 -20.98 23.11 13.66
N SER A 63 -21.57 23.55 12.55
CA SER A 63 -21.58 22.82 11.27
C SER A 63 -20.21 22.32 10.81
N PRO A 64 -19.08 23.05 11.00
CA PRO A 64 -17.76 22.56 10.61
C PRO A 64 -17.38 21.21 11.25
N ILE A 65 -17.76 20.95 12.51
CA ILE A 65 -17.39 19.70 13.20
C ILE A 65 -18.14 18.51 12.59
N LEU A 66 -19.42 18.70 12.24
CA LEU A 66 -20.24 17.68 11.57
C LEU A 66 -19.72 17.37 10.17
N VAL A 67 -19.28 18.40 9.44
CA VAL A 67 -18.65 18.22 8.11
C VAL A 67 -17.35 17.42 8.25
N ILE A 68 -16.49 17.77 9.22
CA ILE A 68 -15.23 17.06 9.46
C ILE A 68 -15.49 15.59 9.84
N PHE A 69 -16.50 15.34 10.69
CA PHE A 69 -16.96 13.98 11.02
C PHE A 69 -17.34 13.19 9.75
N ALA A 70 -18.28 13.72 8.96
CA ALA A 70 -18.75 13.04 7.75
C ALA A 70 -17.61 12.75 6.75
N VAL A 71 -16.68 13.69 6.58
CA VAL A 71 -15.51 13.51 5.71
C VAL A 71 -14.60 12.41 6.25
N ILE A 72 -14.28 12.40 7.55
CA ILE A 72 -13.38 11.41 8.14
C ILE A 72 -13.98 10.02 8.09
N THR A 73 -15.26 9.84 8.44
CA THR A 73 -15.91 8.52 8.34
C THR A 73 -15.95 8.02 6.90
N THR A 74 -16.26 8.89 5.94
CA THR A 74 -16.28 8.51 4.51
C THR A 74 -14.88 8.11 4.03
N LEU A 75 -13.85 8.88 4.38
CA LEU A 75 -12.47 8.55 4.04
C LEU A 75 -12.01 7.26 4.72
N LEU A 76 -12.39 7.03 5.98
CA LEU A 76 -12.08 5.82 6.74
C LEU A 76 -12.61 4.60 5.99
N VAL A 77 -13.89 4.60 5.64
CA VAL A 77 -14.52 3.49 4.91
C VAL A 77 -13.86 3.33 3.54
N ALA A 78 -13.65 4.42 2.80
CA ALA A 78 -13.05 4.37 1.47
C ALA A 78 -11.62 3.77 1.49
N VAL A 79 -10.77 4.20 2.43
CA VAL A 79 -9.38 3.73 2.55
C VAL A 79 -9.33 2.27 3.00
N HIS A 80 -10.22 1.83 3.88
CA HIS A 80 -10.32 0.41 4.23
C HIS A 80 -10.80 -0.45 3.07
N MET A 81 -11.76 0.03 2.26
CA MET A 81 -12.16 -0.66 1.03
C MET A 81 -11.01 -0.71 0.01
N LEU A 82 -10.20 0.34 -0.09
CA LEU A 82 -8.98 0.34 -0.91
C LEU A 82 -7.98 -0.73 -0.44
N ALA A 83 -7.73 -0.84 0.87
CA ALA A 83 -6.86 -1.89 1.41
C ALA A 83 -7.40 -3.31 1.13
N LEU A 84 -8.72 -3.50 1.15
CA LEU A 84 -9.38 -4.76 0.77
C LEU A 84 -9.24 -5.05 -0.71
N MET A 85 -9.49 -4.06 -1.58
CA MET A 85 -9.32 -4.21 -3.02
C MET A 85 -7.89 -4.61 -3.36
N ILE A 86 -6.89 -3.93 -2.77
CA ILE A 86 -5.48 -4.26 -2.98
C ILE A 86 -5.18 -5.67 -2.45
N SER A 87 -5.72 -6.06 -1.29
CA SER A 87 -5.54 -7.42 -0.77
C SER A 87 -6.12 -8.50 -1.70
N THR A 88 -7.29 -8.24 -2.29
CA THR A 88 -7.93 -9.11 -3.29
C THR A 88 -7.12 -9.20 -4.57
N CYS A 89 -6.47 -8.11 -4.98
CA CYS A 89 -5.62 -8.10 -6.17
C CYS A 89 -4.26 -8.80 -5.95
N ILE A 90 -3.69 -8.78 -4.74
CA ILE A 90 -2.41 -9.45 -4.44
C ILE A 90 -2.59 -10.97 -4.25
N LEU A 91 -3.73 -11.41 -3.69
CA LEU A 91 -3.93 -12.80 -3.27
C LEU A 91 -3.75 -13.83 -4.41
N PRO A 92 -4.33 -13.67 -5.62
CA PRO A 92 -4.17 -14.62 -6.72
C PRO A 92 -2.71 -14.78 -7.13
N ASN A 93 -1.96 -13.68 -7.13
CA ASN A 93 -0.56 -13.69 -7.49
C ASN A 93 0.31 -14.45 -6.48
N ILE A 94 0.01 -14.31 -5.18
CA ILE A 94 0.73 -15.07 -4.13
C ILE A 94 0.44 -16.57 -4.26
N GLU A 95 -0.80 -16.94 -4.60
CA GLU A 95 -1.20 -18.35 -4.76
C GLU A 95 -0.61 -19.00 -6.02
N THR A 96 -0.46 -18.25 -7.13
CA THR A 96 0.16 -18.75 -8.36
C THR A 96 1.67 -18.95 -8.20
N VAL A 97 2.39 -18.01 -7.57
CA VAL A 97 3.84 -18.14 -7.27
C VAL A 97 4.11 -19.38 -6.41
N CYS A 98 3.27 -19.63 -5.39
CA CYS A 98 3.37 -20.81 -4.52
C CYS A 98 3.20 -22.14 -5.29
N SER A 99 2.37 -22.13 -6.34
CA SER A 99 2.07 -23.31 -7.15
C SER A 99 3.14 -23.60 -8.21
N LEU A 100 3.74 -22.54 -8.78
CA LEU A 100 4.73 -22.60 -9.86
C LEU A 100 6.18 -22.82 -9.38
N ASP A 101 6.49 -22.58 -8.10
CA ASP A 101 7.81 -22.83 -7.48
C ASP A 101 8.24 -24.33 -7.50
N SER A 102 7.37 -25.20 -8.01
CA SER A 102 7.64 -26.61 -8.30
C SER A 102 8.33 -26.84 -9.67
N ILE A 103 8.31 -25.88 -10.61
CA ILE A 103 8.65 -26.14 -12.03
C ILE A 103 9.62 -25.13 -12.69
N SER A 104 9.84 -23.90 -12.19
CA SER A 104 10.60 -22.89 -12.98
C SER A 104 11.71 -22.14 -12.22
N LEU A 105 12.95 -22.59 -12.44
CA LEU A 105 14.20 -21.83 -12.29
C LEU A 105 14.47 -21.07 -13.60
N VAL A 106 13.68 -20.06 -13.97
CA VAL A 106 14.02 -19.16 -15.10
C VAL A 106 13.45 -17.75 -14.87
N ASP A 107 14.37 -16.79 -14.97
CA ASP A 107 14.28 -15.34 -15.08
C ASP A 107 13.61 -14.49 -13.98
N GLU A 108 14.48 -13.71 -13.34
CA GLU A 108 14.18 -12.58 -12.48
C GLU A 108 13.52 -11.48 -13.31
N SER A 109 12.19 -11.56 -13.42
CA SER A 109 11.38 -10.66 -14.23
C SER A 109 11.03 -9.36 -13.48
N PRO A 110 10.72 -8.25 -14.18
CA PRO A 110 10.33 -6.93 -13.62
C PRO A 110 9.11 -6.93 -12.68
N HIS A 111 8.56 -8.10 -12.39
CA HIS A 111 7.42 -8.36 -11.55
C HIS A 111 7.65 -8.04 -10.05
N GLU A 112 8.86 -8.27 -9.52
CA GLU A 112 9.15 -8.05 -8.09
C GLU A 112 9.01 -6.57 -7.69
N ARG A 113 9.41 -5.64 -8.57
CA ARG A 113 9.26 -4.19 -8.34
C ARG A 113 7.80 -3.75 -8.32
N LEU A 114 6.96 -4.35 -9.15
CA LEU A 114 5.53 -4.07 -9.18
C LEU A 114 4.86 -4.56 -7.89
N HIS A 115 5.20 -5.77 -7.43
CA HIS A 115 4.67 -6.31 -6.17
C HIS A 115 5.08 -5.50 -4.95
N TRP A 116 6.34 -5.06 -4.88
CA TRP A 116 6.79 -4.18 -3.82
C TRP A 116 5.99 -2.87 -3.76
N TYR A 117 5.64 -2.28 -4.92
CA TYR A 117 4.79 -1.10 -4.98
C TYR A 117 3.37 -1.38 -4.46
N ILE A 118 2.76 -2.49 -4.88
CA ILE A 118 1.43 -2.88 -4.43
C ILE A 118 1.45 -3.17 -2.91
N GLU A 119 2.51 -3.79 -2.38
CA GLU A 119 2.68 -4.02 -0.95
C GLU A 119 2.84 -2.71 -0.16
N ILE A 120 3.63 -1.74 -0.65
CA ILE A 120 3.73 -0.42 0.01
C ILE A 120 2.39 0.30 -0.05
N ALA A 121 1.69 0.27 -1.19
CA ALA A 121 0.37 0.90 -1.34
C ALA A 121 -0.65 0.28 -0.38
N TRP A 122 -0.68 -1.05 -0.28
CA TRP A 122 -1.49 -1.78 0.70
C TRP A 122 -1.17 -1.34 2.13
N ALA A 123 0.12 -1.36 2.53
CA ALA A 123 0.55 -0.99 3.86
C ALA A 123 0.18 0.46 4.20
N PHE A 124 0.34 1.37 3.24
CA PHE A 124 -0.05 2.77 3.35
C PHE A 124 -1.56 2.93 3.54
N SER A 125 -2.38 2.23 2.76
CA SER A 125 -3.84 2.25 2.93
C SER A 125 -4.27 1.69 4.29
N THR A 126 -3.67 0.58 4.76
CA THR A 126 -3.96 0.05 6.09
C THR A 126 -3.57 1.05 7.19
N LEU A 127 -2.41 1.70 7.05
CA LEU A 127 -1.95 2.68 8.01
C LEU A 127 -2.83 3.94 8.05
N LEU A 128 -3.20 4.47 6.88
CA LEU A 128 -4.13 5.59 6.79
C LEU A 128 -5.51 5.23 7.36
N GLY A 129 -6.00 4.01 7.14
CA GLY A 129 -7.24 3.53 7.74
C GLY A 129 -7.19 3.54 9.28
N LEU A 130 -6.07 3.07 9.85
CA LEU A 130 -5.85 3.12 11.30
C LEU A 130 -5.76 4.57 11.85
N LEU A 131 -5.10 5.47 11.13
CA LEU A 131 -5.02 6.89 11.50
C LEU A 131 -6.42 7.53 11.47
N LEU A 132 -7.20 7.28 10.41
CA LEU A 132 -8.57 7.78 10.29
C LEU A 132 -9.49 7.18 11.35
N PHE A 133 -9.32 5.90 11.72
CA PHE A 133 -10.06 5.28 12.82
C PHE A 133 -9.77 5.94 14.16
N LEU A 134 -8.53 6.36 14.40
CA LEU A 134 -8.18 7.12 15.60
C LEU A 134 -8.82 8.51 15.60
N ALA A 135 -8.80 9.20 14.46
CA ALA A 135 -9.45 10.50 14.29
C ALA A 135 -10.97 10.42 14.45
N GLU A 136 -11.59 9.34 13.95
CA GLU A 136 -13.01 9.04 14.12
C GLU A 136 -13.40 8.96 15.60
N ILE A 137 -12.64 8.20 16.40
CA ILE A 137 -12.86 8.11 17.85
C ILE A 137 -12.72 9.48 18.52
N ALA A 138 -11.70 10.26 18.15
CA ALA A 138 -11.49 11.60 18.70
C ALA A 138 -12.70 12.51 18.43
N ILE A 139 -13.23 12.49 17.21
CA ILE A 139 -14.38 13.30 16.81
C ILE A 139 -15.67 12.81 17.46
N ILE A 140 -15.88 11.50 17.58
CA ILE A 140 -17.03 10.94 18.29
C ILE A 140 -17.01 11.41 19.76
N CYS A 141 -15.86 11.36 20.44
CA CYS A 141 -15.73 11.90 21.80
C CYS A 141 -16.04 13.41 21.83
N TRP A 142 -15.56 14.14 20.84
CA TRP A 142 -15.83 15.57 20.73
C TRP A 142 -17.31 15.86 20.56
N LEU A 143 -17.99 15.18 19.64
CA LEU A 143 -19.43 15.32 19.39
C LEU A 143 -20.27 14.89 20.59
N LYS A 144 -19.92 13.79 21.25
CA LYS A 144 -20.63 13.25 22.43
C LYS A 144 -20.54 14.19 23.63
N PHE A 145 -19.36 14.75 23.91
CA PHE A 145 -19.12 15.55 25.10
C PHE A 145 -19.15 17.06 24.86
N TYR A 146 -19.40 17.51 23.63
CA TYR A 146 -19.34 18.92 23.22
C TYR A 146 -20.07 19.87 24.19
N ASN A 147 -21.32 19.54 24.54
CA ASN A 147 -22.16 20.34 25.43
C ASN A 147 -22.19 19.85 26.88
N VAL A 148 -21.63 18.67 27.17
CA VAL A 148 -21.69 18.06 28.51
C VAL A 148 -20.46 18.43 29.33
N ASN A 149 -19.27 18.19 28.77
CA ASN A 149 -18.02 18.47 29.43
C ASN A 149 -16.90 18.62 28.39
N THR A 150 -16.57 19.87 28.07
CA THR A 150 -15.49 20.21 27.15
C THR A 150 -14.14 19.71 27.66
N THR A 151 -13.93 19.65 28.98
CA THR A 151 -12.70 19.10 29.58
C THR A 151 -12.53 17.62 29.25
N ALA A 152 -13.62 16.84 29.24
CA ALA A 152 -13.57 15.42 28.87
C ALA A 152 -13.17 15.25 27.39
N ALA A 153 -13.77 16.03 26.48
CA ALA A 153 -13.43 16.02 25.06
C ALA A 153 -11.96 16.40 24.81
N TRP A 154 -11.48 17.47 25.45
CA TRP A 154 -10.09 17.89 25.37
C TRP A 154 -9.13 16.84 25.93
N SER A 155 -9.47 16.21 27.06
CA SER A 155 -8.62 15.18 27.65
C SER A 155 -8.46 13.96 26.73
N ALA A 156 -9.55 13.52 26.08
CA ALA A 156 -9.51 12.44 25.11
C ALA A 156 -8.61 12.81 23.91
N THR A 157 -8.78 14.01 23.35
CA THR A 157 -7.96 14.49 22.23
C THR A 157 -6.48 14.52 22.60
N VAL A 158 -6.12 15.08 23.76
CA VAL A 158 -4.72 15.20 24.21
C VAL A 158 -4.04 13.84 24.35
N VAL A 159 -4.74 12.83 24.86
CA VAL A 159 -4.21 11.47 24.99
C VAL A 159 -3.97 10.82 23.62
N LEU A 160 -4.76 11.17 22.61
CA LEU A 160 -4.63 10.62 21.25
C LEU A 160 -3.53 11.30 20.41
N VAL A 161 -3.15 12.54 20.72
CA VAL A 161 -2.11 13.31 19.99
C VAL A 161 -0.79 12.54 19.81
N PRO A 162 -0.14 11.96 20.84
CA PRO A 162 1.14 11.28 20.67
C PRO A 162 1.03 10.06 19.75
N ILE A 163 -0.07 9.32 19.86
CA ILE A 163 -0.34 8.16 19.00
C ILE A 163 -0.49 8.62 17.55
N LEU A 164 -1.27 9.69 17.32
CA LEU A 164 -1.47 10.28 16.01
C LEU A 164 -0.14 10.74 15.38
N PHE A 165 0.77 11.34 16.15
CA PHE A 165 2.08 11.76 15.65
C PHE A 165 2.94 10.59 15.16
N VAL A 166 2.94 9.47 15.90
CA VAL A 166 3.64 8.25 15.49
C VAL A 166 3.06 7.71 14.17
N PHE A 167 1.73 7.59 14.08
CA PHE A 167 1.08 7.15 12.83
C PHE A 167 1.36 8.09 11.66
N LEU A 168 1.37 9.40 11.90
CA LEU A 168 1.67 10.40 10.88
C LEU A 168 3.12 10.31 10.39
N ALA A 169 4.08 10.08 11.29
CA ALA A 169 5.48 9.87 10.91
C ALA A 169 5.64 8.65 10.00
N PHE A 170 4.98 7.54 10.34
CA PHE A 170 4.94 6.36 9.47
C PHE A 170 4.23 6.67 8.14
N ALA A 171 3.10 7.38 8.16
CA ALA A 171 2.36 7.73 6.94
C ALA A 171 3.22 8.59 6.00
N ILE A 172 3.97 9.56 6.54
CA ILE A 172 4.92 10.36 5.76
C ILE A 172 6.05 9.49 5.21
N HIS A 173 6.60 8.57 6.01
CA HIS A 173 7.64 7.65 5.56
C HIS A 173 7.17 6.79 4.38
N PHE A 174 5.98 6.19 4.47
CA PHE A 174 5.40 5.40 3.39
C PHE A 174 5.00 6.25 2.18
N TYR A 175 4.46 7.45 2.39
CA TYR A 175 4.16 8.40 1.31
C TYR A 175 5.42 8.76 0.53
N ARG A 176 6.52 9.11 1.21
CA ARG A 176 7.81 9.38 0.56
C ARG A 176 8.33 8.17 -0.18
N SER A 177 8.18 6.97 0.38
CA SER A 177 8.57 5.71 -0.27
C SER A 177 7.80 5.48 -1.58
N LEU A 178 6.49 5.78 -1.59
CA LEU A 178 5.66 5.70 -2.80
C LEU A 178 6.06 6.76 -3.85
N VAL A 179 6.27 8.01 -3.42
CA VAL A 179 6.55 9.15 -4.33
C VAL A 179 7.96 9.10 -4.89
N ALA A 180 8.98 8.78 -4.07
CA ALA A 180 10.37 8.71 -4.52
C ALA A 180 10.55 7.67 -5.63
N HIS A 181 9.85 6.54 -5.53
CA HIS A 181 9.91 5.50 -6.56
C HIS A 181 9.12 5.88 -7.82
N LYS A 182 7.99 6.60 -7.68
CA LYS A 182 7.27 7.16 -8.84
C LYS A 182 8.15 8.15 -9.62
N TYR A 183 8.96 8.94 -8.92
CA TYR A 183 9.94 9.84 -9.53
C TYR A 183 11.04 9.07 -10.27
N GLU A 184 11.59 8.01 -9.67
CA GLU A 184 12.61 7.18 -10.30
C GLU A 184 12.10 6.53 -11.60
N ILE A 185 10.83 6.08 -11.63
CA ILE A 185 10.20 5.52 -12.83
C ILE A 185 10.00 6.60 -13.89
N SER A 186 9.38 7.73 -13.57
CA SER A 186 9.18 8.82 -14.54
C SER A 186 10.51 9.32 -15.13
N MET A 187 11.56 9.38 -14.32
CA MET A 187 12.88 9.80 -14.78
C MET A 187 13.55 8.75 -15.69
N LYS A 188 13.34 7.46 -15.43
CA LYS A 188 13.79 6.38 -16.31
C LYS A 188 13.07 6.41 -17.65
N GLU A 189 11.76 6.62 -17.66
CA GLU A 189 10.99 6.76 -18.90
C GLU A 189 11.46 7.98 -19.73
N LEU A 190 11.69 9.12 -19.08
CA LEU A 190 12.24 10.32 -19.75
C LEU A 190 13.62 10.08 -20.36
N LYS A 191 14.53 9.40 -19.65
CA LYS A 191 15.86 9.05 -20.17
C LYS A 191 15.75 8.12 -21.39
N ARG A 192 14.88 7.12 -21.35
CA ARG A 192 14.68 6.19 -22.47
C ARG A 192 14.17 6.91 -23.73
N MET A 193 13.25 7.86 -23.58
CA MET A 193 12.80 8.67 -24.71
C MET A 193 13.92 9.57 -25.26
N ASN A 194 14.71 10.19 -24.38
CA ASN A 194 15.83 11.04 -24.80
C ASN A 194 16.89 10.25 -25.58
N ASP A 195 17.22 9.04 -25.11
CA ASP A 195 18.21 8.17 -25.76
C ASP A 195 17.70 7.69 -27.14
N GLN A 196 16.42 7.35 -27.27
CA GLN A 196 15.80 7.02 -28.57
C GLN A 196 15.81 8.20 -29.55
N ILE A 197 15.54 9.42 -29.08
CA ILE A 197 15.59 10.62 -29.93
C ILE A 197 17.01 10.90 -30.40
N GLY A 198 17.99 10.78 -29.50
CA GLY A 198 19.42 10.94 -29.84
C GLY A 198 19.89 9.96 -30.91
N ASP A 199 19.48 8.70 -30.81
CA ASP A 199 19.80 7.66 -31.79
C ASP A 199 19.16 7.92 -33.16
N VAL A 200 17.88 8.33 -33.19
CA VAL A 200 17.18 8.71 -34.44
C VAL A 200 17.82 9.93 -35.10
N THR A 201 18.21 10.95 -34.32
CA THR A 201 18.88 12.14 -34.86
C THR A 201 20.29 11.81 -35.36
N GLY A 202 21.05 10.99 -34.64
CA GLY A 202 22.37 10.53 -35.09
C GLY A 202 22.29 9.69 -36.38
N ASN A 203 21.30 8.81 -36.46
CA ASN A 203 21.11 7.95 -37.64
C ASN A 203 20.61 8.74 -38.86
N LYS A 204 19.79 9.79 -38.67
CA LYS A 204 19.44 10.72 -39.75
C LYS A 204 20.64 11.50 -40.27
N LEU A 205 21.52 11.96 -39.37
CA LEU A 205 22.72 12.71 -39.76
C LEU A 205 23.70 11.85 -40.56
N PHE A 206 23.77 10.54 -40.28
CA PHE A 206 24.57 9.58 -41.04
C PHE A 206 23.90 9.15 -42.37
N SER A 207 22.57 9.27 -42.48
CA SER A 207 21.83 8.91 -43.70
C SER A 207 21.74 10.04 -44.73
N ASP A 208 21.94 11.30 -44.32
CA ASP A 208 21.95 12.48 -45.19
C ASP A 208 23.34 12.84 -45.75
N GLU A 209 24.37 12.02 -45.51
CA GLU A 209 25.67 12.19 -46.18
C GLU A 209 25.54 11.76 -47.65
N PRO A 210 25.67 12.66 -48.64
CA PRO A 210 25.47 12.31 -50.05
C PRO A 210 26.57 11.35 -50.51
N PRO A 211 26.29 10.41 -51.43
CA PRO A 211 27.33 9.56 -51.97
C PRO A 211 28.38 10.45 -52.64
N HIS A 212 29.57 10.50 -52.07
CA HIS A 212 30.71 11.17 -52.66
C HIS A 212 30.98 10.53 -54.02
N HIS A 213 30.57 11.22 -55.09
CA HIS A 213 31.08 11.02 -56.43
C HIS A 213 32.58 11.31 -56.40
N VAL A 214 33.36 10.27 -56.18
CA VAL A 214 34.81 10.30 -56.39
C VAL A 214 35.03 10.20 -57.91
N GLN A 215 35.10 11.37 -58.56
CA GLN A 215 35.85 11.54 -59.79
C GLN A 215 37.33 11.40 -59.46
N VAL A 216 38.02 10.38 -60.00
CA VAL A 216 39.46 10.45 -60.20
C VAL A 216 39.79 9.80 -61.55
N VAL A 217 40.18 10.67 -62.48
CA VAL A 217 41.05 10.51 -63.67
C VAL A 217 40.74 9.37 -64.64
#